data_AF-A0A1I1SWX3-F1
#
_entry.id   AF-A0A1I1SWX3-F1
#
_cell.length_a   1.000
_cell.length_b   1.000
_cell.length_c   1.000
_cell.angle_alpha   90.00
_cell.angle_beta   90.00
_cell.angle_gamma   90.00
#
_symmetry.space_group_name_H-M   'P 1'
#
loop_
_entity.id
_entity.type
_entity.pdbx_description
1 polymer ?
#
loop_
_entity_poly.entity_id
_entity_poly.type
_entity_poly.pdbx_seq_one_letter_code
_entity_poly.pdbx_strand_id
1 'polypeptide(L)'
;MLLHLLVAVLFVATFFLGYWQLTKAENGGGAVNWSYALQWPLYGFMGLFFYGKMVKVELNRDPDEDEPGQEVVLYQRPRIDTTGDPELAAYNRYLAELNEKALRGRDGS
;
A
#
# COMPACT_ATOMS: atom_id res chain seq x y z
N MET A 1 -19.08 9.43 9.41
CA MET A 1 -19.56 10.77 9.83
C MET A 1 -18.43 11.76 10.08
N LEU A 2 -17.51 11.53 11.04
CA LEU A 2 -16.42 12.48 11.35
C LEU A 2 -15.49 12.77 10.14
N LEU A 3 -15.12 11.73 9.38
CA LEU A 3 -14.30 11.86 8.17
C LEU A 3 -14.98 12.71 7.07
N HIS A 4 -16.31 12.70 6.99
CA HIS A 4 -17.05 13.41 5.94
C HIS A 4 -17.04 14.92 6.21
N LEU A 5 -17.20 15.31 7.47
CA LEU A 5 -17.10 16.70 7.90
C LEU A 5 -15.67 17.23 7.70
N LEU A 6 -14.66 16.41 7.97
CA LEU A 6 -13.26 16.79 7.77
C LEU A 6 -12.94 17.06 6.28
N VAL A 7 -13.43 16.20 5.37
CA VAL A 7 -13.29 16.41 3.92
C VAL A 7 -14.02 17.68 3.46
N ALA A 8 -15.24 17.92 3.96
CA ALA A 8 -15.99 19.13 3.63
C ALA A 8 -15.28 20.41 4.13
N VAL A 9 -14.71 20.39 5.33
CA VAL A 9 -13.95 21.51 5.90
C VAL A 9 -12.66 21.77 5.12
N LEU A 10 -11.91 20.72 4.76
CA LEU A 10 -10.70 20.86 3.94
C LEU A 10 -11.02 21.37 2.53
N PHE A 11 -12.15 20.94 1.97
CA PHE A 11 -12.65 21.46 0.70
C PHE A 11 -12.93 22.96 0.82
N VAL A 12 -13.72 23.43 1.78
CA VAL A 12 -13.99 24.87 1.95
C VAL A 12 -12.71 25.68 2.23
N ALA A 13 -11.78 25.13 3.02
CA ALA A 13 -10.52 25.79 3.34
C ALA A 13 -9.63 26.04 2.10
N THR A 14 -9.67 25.14 1.11
CA THR A 14 -8.89 25.30 -0.14
C THR A 14 -9.43 26.42 -1.04
N PHE A 15 -10.75 26.66 -1.07
CA PHE A 15 -11.32 27.83 -1.78
C PHE A 15 -11.04 29.14 -1.06
N PHE A 16 -11.08 29.14 0.28
CA PHE A 16 -10.80 30.34 1.07
C PHE A 16 -9.33 30.78 0.90
N LEU A 17 -8.39 29.82 0.88
CA LEU A 17 -6.98 30.09 0.59
C LEU A 17 -6.74 30.58 -0.85
N GLY A 18 -7.42 29.97 -1.83
CA GLY A 18 -7.34 30.39 -3.23
C GLY A 18 -7.86 31.82 -3.44
N TYR A 19 -9.00 32.16 -2.84
CA TYR A 19 -9.58 33.50 -2.88
C TYR A 19 -8.67 34.55 -2.21
N TRP A 20 -8.07 34.20 -1.07
CA TRP A 20 -7.14 35.07 -0.36
C TRP A 20 -5.85 35.34 -1.16
N GLN A 21 -5.34 34.35 -1.89
CA GLN A 21 -4.21 34.56 -2.80
C GLN A 21 -4.57 35.41 -4.02
N LEU A 22 -5.79 35.30 -4.53
CA LEU A 22 -6.28 36.09 -5.66
C LEU A 22 -6.33 37.59 -5.32
N THR A 23 -6.90 37.91 -4.14
CA THR A 23 -6.93 39.29 -3.62
C THR A 23 -5.53 39.84 -3.28
N LYS A 24 -4.55 38.98 -2.97
CA LYS A 24 -3.15 39.38 -2.79
C LYS A 24 -2.41 39.60 -4.11
N ALA A 25 -2.70 38.84 -5.16
CA ALA A 25 -2.08 38.97 -6.48
C ALA A 25 -2.44 40.30 -7.14
N GLU A 26 -3.69 40.77 -7.01
CA GLU A 26 -4.15 42.07 -7.53
C GLU A 26 -3.40 43.26 -6.91
N ASN A 27 -2.82 43.09 -5.72
CA ASN A 27 -2.09 44.13 -5.00
C ASN A 27 -0.57 44.14 -5.29
N GLY A 28 -0.09 43.39 -6.31
CA GLY A 28 1.30 43.51 -6.79
C GLY A 28 2.04 42.20 -7.13
N GLY A 29 1.36 41.06 -7.29
CA GLY A 29 1.96 39.76 -7.61
C GLY A 29 1.56 39.24 -8.99
N GLY A 30 2.52 39.09 -9.91
CA GLY A 30 2.27 38.71 -11.31
C GLY A 30 1.57 37.35 -11.54
N ALA A 31 1.26 37.07 -12.82
CA ALA A 31 0.41 35.97 -13.30
C ALA A 31 0.77 34.53 -12.84
N VAL A 32 1.98 34.30 -12.34
CA VAL A 32 2.37 33.00 -11.75
C VAL A 32 1.63 32.71 -10.44
N ASN A 33 1.29 33.75 -9.67
CA ASN A 33 0.53 33.59 -8.42
C ASN A 33 -0.92 33.13 -8.69
N TRP A 34 -1.45 33.44 -9.89
CA TRP A 34 -2.78 33.02 -10.35
C TRP A 34 -2.86 31.51 -10.62
N SER A 35 -1.81 30.93 -11.20
CA SER A 35 -1.74 29.49 -11.48
C SER A 35 -1.83 28.67 -10.19
N TYR A 36 -1.09 29.08 -9.16
CA TYR A 36 -1.13 28.43 -7.85
C TYR A 36 -2.48 28.62 -7.17
N ALA A 37 -3.07 29.82 -7.24
CA ALA A 37 -4.38 30.09 -6.67
C ALA A 37 -5.49 29.20 -7.26
N LEU A 38 -5.39 28.81 -8.54
CA LEU A 38 -6.32 27.89 -9.20
C LEU A 38 -5.95 26.41 -9.08
N GLN A 39 -4.66 26.10 -8.93
CA GLN A 39 -4.17 24.73 -8.75
C GLN A 39 -4.64 24.11 -7.43
N TRP A 40 -4.68 24.89 -6.34
CA TRP A 40 -5.12 24.40 -5.03
C TRP A 40 -6.59 23.95 -5.01
N PRO A 41 -7.56 24.73 -5.53
CA PRO A 41 -8.94 24.27 -5.73
C PRO A 41 -9.05 23.02 -6.60
N LEU A 42 -8.25 22.93 -7.67
CA LEU A 42 -8.29 21.78 -8.59
C LEU A 42 -7.90 20.48 -7.87
N TYR A 43 -6.84 20.51 -7.05
CA TYR A 43 -6.47 19.36 -6.23
C TYR A 43 -7.50 19.06 -5.13
N GLY A 44 -8.12 20.08 -4.53
CA GLY A 44 -9.22 19.90 -3.58
C GLY A 44 -10.43 19.18 -4.21
N PHE A 45 -10.85 19.59 -5.41
CA PHE A 45 -11.90 18.92 -6.18
C PHE A 45 -11.52 17.49 -6.56
N MET A 46 -10.29 17.26 -7.02
CA MET A 46 -9.82 15.93 -7.38
C MET A 46 -9.87 14.99 -6.16
N GLY A 47 -9.40 15.45 -5.00
CA GLY A 47 -9.48 14.69 -3.74
C GLY A 47 -10.93 14.38 -3.33
N LEU A 48 -11.84 15.36 -3.42
CA LEU A 48 -13.26 15.16 -3.11
C LEU A 48 -13.91 14.14 -4.06
N PHE A 49 -13.58 14.20 -5.36
CA PHE A 49 -14.07 13.25 -6.35
C PHE A 49 -13.60 11.82 -6.06
N PHE A 50 -12.31 11.62 -5.78
CA PHE A 50 -11.76 10.31 -5.41
C PHE A 50 -12.36 9.78 -4.10
N TYR A 51 -12.55 10.65 -3.11
CA TYR A 51 -13.22 10.31 -1.86
C TYR A 51 -14.66 9.88 -2.09
N GLY A 52 -15.43 10.65 -2.86
CA GLY A 52 -16.81 10.30 -3.21
C GLY A 52 -16.89 9.00 -4.01
N LYS A 53 -15.94 8.75 -4.91
CA LYS A 53 -15.82 7.48 -5.63
C LYS A 53 -15.54 6.32 -4.67
N MET A 54 -14.63 6.48 -3.72
CA MET A 54 -14.33 5.47 -2.71
C MET A 54 -15.55 5.17 -1.83
N VAL A 55 -16.24 6.20 -1.33
CA VAL A 55 -17.47 6.04 -0.54
C VAL A 55 -18.56 5.34 -1.36
N LYS A 56 -18.68 5.66 -2.65
CA LYS A 56 -19.62 4.98 -3.55
C LYS A 56 -19.25 3.52 -3.77
N VAL A 57 -17.96 3.19 -3.88
CA VAL A 57 -17.49 1.81 -3.97
C VAL A 57 -17.85 1.06 -2.70
N GLU A 58 -17.57 1.64 -1.53
CA GLU A 58 -17.90 1.03 -0.24
C GLU A 58 -19.41 0.85 -0.04
N LEU A 59 -20.22 1.82 -0.47
CA LEU A 59 -21.68 1.76 -0.35
C LEU A 59 -22.32 0.74 -1.31
N ASN A 60 -21.73 0.56 -2.49
CA ASN A 60 -22.19 -0.40 -3.49
C ASN A 60 -21.51 -1.77 -3.35
N ARG A 61 -20.61 -1.94 -2.37
CA ARG A 61 -19.95 -3.21 -2.08
C ARG A 61 -20.98 -4.13 -1.44
N ASP A 62 -21.28 -5.24 -2.12
CA ASP A 62 -22.19 -6.26 -1.62
C ASP A 62 -21.50 -7.02 -0.48
N PRO A 63 -22.13 -7.23 0.69
CA PRO A 63 -21.55 -8.03 1.77
C PRO A 63 -21.28 -9.50 1.36
N ASP A 64 -21.83 -9.97 0.25
CA ASP A 64 -21.56 -11.30 -0.31
C ASP A 64 -20.26 -11.36 -1.15
N GLU A 65 -19.64 -10.22 -1.50
CA GLU A 65 -18.29 -10.20 -2.08
C GLU A 65 -17.19 -10.47 -1.02
N ASP A 66 -17.57 -10.52 0.26
CA ASP A 66 -16.72 -10.90 1.40
C ASP A 66 -16.75 -12.40 1.72
N GLU A 67 -17.30 -13.26 0.85
CA GLU A 67 -16.74 -14.61 0.82
C GLU A 67 -15.33 -14.45 0.26
N PRO A 68 -14.26 -14.52 1.09
CA PRO A 68 -12.96 -14.69 0.51
C PRO A 68 -13.10 -16.01 -0.24
N GLY A 69 -13.11 -15.95 -1.57
CA GLY A 69 -12.72 -17.10 -2.37
C GLY A 69 -11.42 -17.52 -1.72
N GLN A 70 -11.50 -18.60 -0.95
CA GLN A 70 -10.47 -19.02 0.00
C GLN A 70 -9.30 -19.60 -0.78
N GLU A 71 -8.98 -19.00 -1.92
CA GLU A 71 -7.74 -19.14 -2.63
C GLU A 71 -6.74 -18.25 -1.88
N VAL A 72 -6.46 -18.67 -0.65
CA VAL A 72 -5.12 -18.48 -0.11
C VAL A 72 -4.22 -19.12 -1.16
N VAL A 73 -3.69 -18.31 -2.08
CA VAL A 73 -2.57 -18.69 -2.93
C VAL A 73 -1.41 -18.80 -1.98
N LEU A 74 -1.40 -19.91 -1.21
CA LEU A 74 -0.20 -20.39 -0.55
C LEU A 74 0.78 -20.51 -1.69
N TYR A 75 1.83 -19.71 -1.65
CA TYR A 75 2.96 -19.88 -2.53
C TYR A 75 3.37 -21.36 -2.46
N GLN A 76 2.96 -22.14 -3.46
CA GLN A 76 3.43 -23.51 -3.62
C GLN A 76 4.87 -23.35 -4.06
N ARG A 77 5.79 -23.50 -3.10
CA ARG A 77 7.21 -23.63 -3.41
C ARG A 77 7.32 -24.70 -4.51
N PRO A 78 7.90 -24.38 -5.68
CA PRO A 78 8.10 -25.36 -6.72
C PRO A 78 8.84 -26.57 -6.13
N ARG A 79 8.16 -27.72 -6.08
CA ARG A 79 8.80 -28.97 -5.65
C ARG A 79 9.62 -29.43 -6.83
N ILE A 80 10.90 -29.10 -6.81
CA ILE A 80 11.88 -29.69 -7.72
C ILE A 80 11.95 -31.17 -7.35
N ASP A 81 11.56 -32.05 -8.25
CA ASP A 81 11.63 -33.50 -8.06
C ASP A 81 13.09 -33.94 -8.16
N THR A 82 13.78 -33.93 -7.03
CA THR A 82 15.15 -34.44 -6.90
C THR A 82 15.17 -35.92 -6.47
N THR A 83 14.03 -36.63 -6.59
CA THR A 83 13.89 -38.03 -6.16
C THR A 83 14.79 -38.90 -7.04
N GLY A 84 15.95 -39.29 -6.51
CA GLY A 84 16.93 -40.12 -7.19
C GLY A 84 18.21 -39.40 -7.63
N ASP A 85 18.39 -38.12 -7.28
CA ASP A 85 19.63 -37.40 -7.56
C ASP A 85 20.79 -37.95 -6.69
N PRO A 86 21.82 -38.58 -7.30
CA PRO A 86 22.96 -39.12 -6.57
C PRO A 86 23.78 -38.03 -5.86
N GLU A 87 23.78 -36.79 -6.36
CA GLU A 87 24.50 -35.66 -5.75
C GLU A 87 23.85 -35.26 -4.42
N LEU A 88 22.52 -35.12 -4.42
CA LEU A 88 21.75 -34.76 -3.22
C LEU A 88 21.84 -35.85 -2.15
N ALA A 89 21.85 -37.13 -2.55
CA ALA A 89 22.06 -38.25 -1.64
C ALA A 89 23.47 -38.23 -1.00
N ALA A 90 24.50 -37.88 -1.78
CA ALA A 90 25.86 -37.73 -1.26
C ALA A 90 25.96 -36.54 -0.29
N TYR A 91 25.32 -35.41 -0.62
CA TYR A 91 25.28 -34.23 0.23
C TYR A 91 24.57 -34.50 1.57
N ASN A 92 23.43 -35.19 1.54
CA ASN A 92 22.70 -35.55 2.77
C ASN A 92 23.51 -36.47 3.69
N ARG A 93 24.30 -37.41 3.14
CA ARG A 93 25.24 -38.23 3.92
C ARG A 93 26.33 -37.38 4.58
N TYR A 94 26.89 -36.42 3.84
CA TYR A 94 27.90 -35.51 4.38
C TYR A 94 27.34 -34.62 5.51
N LEU A 95 26.12 -34.08 5.35
CA LEU A 95 25.44 -33.33 6.40
C LEU A 95 25.17 -34.18 7.65
N ALA A 96 24.80 -35.45 7.48
CA ALA A 96 24.60 -36.38 8.59
C ALA A 96 25.89 -36.60 9.38
N GLU A 97 27.02 -36.82 8.68
CA GLU A 97 28.33 -36.97 9.31
C GLU A 97 28.76 -35.70 10.08
N LEU A 98 28.50 -34.52 9.52
CA LEU A 98 28.79 -33.26 10.18
C LEU A 98 27.93 -33.07 11.45
N ASN A 99 26.64 -33.43 11.38
CA ASN A 99 25.73 -33.35 12.51
C ASN A 99 26.15 -34.32 13.63
N GLU A 100 26.54 -35.55 13.29
CA GLU A 100 27.07 -36.52 14.26
C GLU A 100 28.34 -36.01 14.94
N LYS A 101 29.26 -35.38 14.20
CA LYS A 101 30.46 -34.75 14.77
C LYS A 101 30.12 -33.58 15.68
N ALA A 102 29.15 -32.75 15.30
CA ALA A 102 28.69 -31.61 16.10
C ALA A 102 28.02 -32.07 17.40
N LEU A 103 27.17 -33.11 17.33
CA LEU A 103 26.53 -33.72 18.51
C LEU A 103 27.56 -34.37 19.42
N ARG A 104 28.50 -35.16 18.87
CA ARG A 104 29.60 -35.75 19.65
C ARG A 104 30.49 -34.69 20.31
N GLY A 105 30.72 -33.56 19.65
CA GLY A 105 31.44 -32.42 20.22
C GLY A 105 30.69 -31.69 21.33
N ARG A 106 29.35 -31.74 21.32
CA ARG A 106 28.47 -31.12 22.33
C ARG A 106 28.25 -32.02 23.55
N ASP A 107 28.27 -33.33 23.37
CA ASP A 107 28.14 -34.32 24.47
C ASP A 107 29.47 -34.57 25.20
N GLY A 108 30.60 -34.07 24.66
CA GLY A 108 31.94 -34.20 25.23
C GLY A 108 32.45 -32.95 25.98
N SER A 109 31.63 -31.91 26.15
CA SER A 109 31.91 -30.69 26.93
C SER A 109 31.05 -30.62 28.19
#